data_AF-A0A438D3E8-F1
#
_entry.id   AF-A0A438D3E8-F1
#
_cell.length_a   1.000
_cell.length_b   1.000
_cell.length_c   1.000
_cell.angle_alpha   90.00
_cell.angle_beta   90.00
_cell.angle_gamma   90.00
#
_symmetry.space_group_name_H-M   'P 1'
#
loop_
_entity.id
_entity.type
_entity.pdbx_description
1 polymer ?
#
loop_
_entity_poly.entity_id
_entity_poly.type
_entity_poly.pdbx_seq_one_letter_code
_entity_poly.pdbx_strand_id
1 'polypeptide(L)'
;MDIDYAIRKDEPHKITDTSTPEQILLYERWEKSNRLSVMYIKTKISADIRGSIEQHENVRELLKAIDEQFVTLDKALASTLIMKFTSLKLTGIRGVREHIMEMRDIVAQLKKLEVEMSESFLVHFILNTLPP
;
A
#
# COMPACT_ATOMS: atom_id res chain seq x y z
N MET A 1 16.36 22.83 10.21
CA MET A 1 15.65 22.06 11.25
C MET A 1 15.60 20.62 10.74
N ASP A 2 16.07 19.64 11.51
CA ASP A 2 16.12 18.22 11.08
C ASP A 2 14.73 17.61 11.28
N ILE A 3 13.89 17.64 10.24
CA ILE A 3 12.46 17.31 10.34
C ILE A 3 12.27 15.80 10.46
N ASP A 4 13.12 15.00 9.82
CA ASP A 4 13.06 13.54 9.76
C ASP A 4 13.91 12.85 10.84
N TYR A 5 14.40 13.60 11.82
CA TYR A 5 15.14 13.05 12.96
C TYR A 5 14.38 11.90 13.67
N ALA A 6 13.08 12.10 13.94
CA ALA A 6 12.20 11.10 14.56
C ALA A 6 11.90 9.89 13.65
N ILE A 7 12.11 10.02 12.34
CA ILE A 7 12.02 8.89 11.41
C ILE A 7 13.28 8.03 11.53
N ARG A 8 14.46 8.66 11.58
CA ARG A 8 15.76 7.98 11.60
C ARG A 8 16.16 7.42 12.98
N LYS A 9 15.63 7.96 14.07
CA LYS A 9 15.98 7.58 15.45
C LYS A 9 14.78 7.02 16.21
N ASP A 10 15.03 5.99 17.02
CA ASP A 10 14.02 5.41 17.92
C ASP A 10 13.52 6.45 18.93
N GLU A 11 12.29 6.24 19.41
CA GLU A 11 11.70 7.09 20.45
C GLU A 11 12.58 7.04 21.71
N PRO A 12 13.10 8.19 22.18
CA PRO A 12 13.86 8.24 23.42
C PRO A 12 12.96 7.94 24.61
N HIS A 13 13.56 7.51 25.72
CA HIS A 13 12.84 7.25 26.95
C HIS A 13 12.07 8.51 27.38
N LYS A 14 10.83 8.32 27.82
CA LYS A 14 10.01 9.42 28.35
C LYS A 14 10.74 10.10 29.50
N ILE A 15 10.61 11.42 29.54
CA ILE A 15 11.18 12.25 30.62
C ILE A 15 10.55 11.82 31.95
N THR A 16 11.40 11.72 32.98
CA THR A 16 11.03 11.43 34.37
C THR A 16 11.64 12.49 35.29
N ASP A 17 11.21 12.53 36.56
CA ASP A 17 11.71 13.51 37.55
C ASP A 17 13.23 13.41 37.79
N THR A 18 13.87 12.31 37.39
CA THR A 18 15.31 12.06 37.52
C THR A 18 16.09 12.27 36.22
N SER A 19 15.44 12.72 35.15
CA SER A 19 16.08 12.91 33.84
C SER A 19 17.10 14.04 33.84
N THR A 20 18.22 13.82 33.16
CA THR A 20 19.26 14.86 33.02
C THR A 20 18.83 15.93 32.00
N PRO A 21 19.40 17.15 32.06
CA PRO A 21 19.14 18.18 31.06
C PRO A 21 19.38 17.73 29.61
N GLU A 22 20.38 16.88 29.37
CA GLU A 22 20.69 16.32 28.06
C GLU A 22 19.60 15.36 27.56
N GLN A 23 19.04 14.55 28.45
CA GLN A 23 17.93 13.64 28.13
C GLN A 23 16.66 14.42 27.78
N ILE A 24 16.38 15.50 28.52
CA ILE A 24 15.25 16.40 28.24
C ILE A 24 15.40 17.05 26.85
N LEU A 25 16.57 17.62 26.56
CA LEU A 25 16.84 18.25 25.26
C LEU A 25 16.74 17.26 24.09
N LEU A 26 17.20 16.01 24.30
CA LEU A 26 17.09 14.96 23.30
C LEU A 26 15.63 14.60 23.02
N TYR A 27 14.83 14.42 24.07
CA TYR A 27 13.40 14.13 23.95
C TYR A 27 12.65 15.27 23.26
N GLU A 28 12.86 16.53 23.68
CA GLU A 28 12.21 17.69 23.06
C GLU A 28 12.56 17.84 21.58
N ARG A 29 13.82 17.60 21.21
CA ARG A 29 14.26 17.61 19.81
C ARG A 29 13.54 16.53 19.00
N TRP A 30 13.46 15.31 19.55
CA TRP A 30 12.77 14.20 18.91
C TRP A 30 11.27 14.49 18.75
N GLU A 31 10.62 14.96 19.82
CA GLU A 31 9.19 15.24 19.85
C GLU A 31 8.80 16.35 18.86
N LYS A 32 9.63 17.40 18.76
CA LYS A 32 9.42 18.46 17.77
C LYS A 32 9.52 17.93 16.33
N SER A 33 10.49 17.07 16.05
CA SER A 33 10.66 16.43 14.74
C SER A 33 9.49 15.48 14.43
N ASN A 34 9.05 14.70 15.43
CA ASN A 34 7.91 13.80 15.34
C ASN A 34 6.63 14.56 14.94
N ARG A 35 6.27 15.59 15.72
CA ARG A 35 5.07 16.40 15.47
C ARG A 35 5.08 17.08 14.10
N LEU A 36 6.23 17.62 13.68
CA LEU A 36 6.38 18.26 12.37
C LEU A 36 6.22 17.24 11.22
N SER A 37 6.83 16.07 11.35
CA SER A 37 6.71 15.02 10.34
C SER A 37 5.29 14.49 10.22
N VAL A 38 4.61 14.21 11.34
CA VAL A 38 3.21 13.79 11.37
C VAL A 38 2.32 14.83 10.68
N MET A 39 2.48 16.11 11.03
CA MET A 39 1.70 17.19 10.41
C MET A 39 1.96 17.24 8.90
N TYR A 40 3.23 17.19 8.49
CA TYR A 40 3.61 17.23 7.08
C TYR A 40 2.98 16.07 6.29
N ILE A 41 3.11 14.83 6.78
CA ILE A 41 2.52 13.64 6.14
C ILE A 41 0.99 13.81 6.03
N LYS A 42 0.30 14.17 7.13
CA LYS A 42 -1.15 14.35 7.14
C LYS A 42 -1.65 15.43 6.16
N THR A 43 -0.83 16.43 5.82
CA THR A 43 -1.16 17.44 4.80
C THR A 43 -0.92 16.99 3.36
N LYS A 44 -0.08 15.97 3.15
CA LYS A 44 0.33 15.50 1.82
C LYS A 44 -0.44 14.26 1.35
N ILE A 45 -0.97 13.46 2.27
CA ILE A 45 -1.82 12.32 1.93
C ILE A 45 -3.21 12.76 1.49
N SER A 46 -3.84 12.00 0.60
CA SER A 46 -5.22 12.24 0.16
C SER A 46 -6.22 12.00 1.29
N ALA A 47 -7.42 12.56 1.16
CA ALA A 47 -8.50 12.37 2.14
C ALA A 47 -8.90 10.89 2.30
N ASP A 48 -8.90 10.12 1.21
CA ASP A 48 -9.25 8.70 1.21
C ASP A 48 -8.26 7.87 2.05
N ILE A 49 -6.96 8.15 1.90
CA ILE A 49 -5.90 7.51 2.70
C ILE A 49 -6.00 7.99 4.16
N ARG A 50 -6.25 9.29 4.37
CA ARG A 50 -6.37 9.85 5.73
C ARG A 50 -7.56 9.28 6.51
N GLY A 51 -8.67 8.98 5.85
CA GLY A 51 -9.86 8.41 6.47
C GLY A 51 -9.76 6.91 6.75
N SER A 52 -8.84 6.21 6.09
CA SER A 52 -8.66 4.75 6.22
C SER A 52 -7.57 4.34 7.20
N ILE A 53 -6.80 5.30 7.73
CA ILE A 53 -5.67 5.05 8.64
C ILE A 53 -5.96 5.63 10.02
N GLU A 54 -5.63 4.87 11.06
CA GLU A 54 -5.73 5.32 12.45
C GLU A 54 -4.85 6.56 12.70
N GLN A 55 -5.34 7.48 13.55
CA GLN A 55 -4.60 8.70 13.84
C GLN A 55 -3.45 8.40 14.80
N HIS A 56 -2.25 8.22 14.25
CA HIS A 56 -1.03 8.08 15.06
C HIS A 56 -0.41 9.45 15.39
N GLU A 57 0.11 9.55 16.62
CA GLU A 57 0.92 10.67 17.10
C GLU A 57 2.42 10.45 16.86
N ASN A 58 2.86 9.19 16.78
CA ASN A 58 4.22 8.81 16.41
C ASN A 58 4.33 8.66 14.88
N VAL A 59 5.31 9.35 14.27
CA VAL A 59 5.54 9.35 12.81
C VAL A 59 5.84 7.96 12.26
N ARG A 60 6.54 7.10 13.02
CA ARG A 60 6.90 5.75 12.57
C ARG A 60 5.70 4.83 12.56
N GLU A 61 4.85 4.93 13.58
CA GLU A 61 3.58 4.20 13.61
C GLU A 61 2.66 4.66 12.46
N LEU A 62 2.59 5.98 12.22
CA LEU A 62 1.84 6.52 11.09
C LEU A 62 2.33 5.95 9.75
N LEU A 63 3.64 5.93 9.53
CA LEU A 63 4.23 5.37 8.30
C LEU A 63 3.97 3.87 8.18
N LYS A 64 4.05 3.12 9.28
CA LYS A 64 3.71 1.68 9.31
C LYS A 64 2.26 1.44 8.95
N ALA A 65 1.34 2.22 9.52
CA ALA A 65 -0.09 2.10 9.23
C ALA A 65 -0.41 2.48 7.77
N ILE A 66 0.28 3.48 7.21
CA ILE A 66 0.21 3.80 5.78
C ILE A 66 0.66 2.61 4.94
N ASP A 67 1.83 2.04 5.23
CA ASP A 67 2.37 0.90 4.49
C ASP A 67 1.43 -0.32 4.53
N GLU A 68 0.90 -0.65 5.72
CA GLU A 68 -0.06 -1.75 5.90
C GLU A 68 -1.37 -1.53 5.12
N GLN A 69 -1.84 -0.28 5.03
CA GLN A 69 -3.03 0.07 4.25
C GLN A 69 -2.80 -0.12 2.74
N PHE A 70 -1.62 0.24 2.23
CA PHE A 70 -1.25 -0.01 0.82
C PHE A 70 -1.16 -1.50 0.52
N VAL A 71 -0.51 -2.28 1.39
CA VAL A 71 -0.46 -3.75 1.27
C VAL A 71 -1.86 -4.36 1.23
N THR A 72 -2.77 -3.85 2.07
CA THR A 72 -4.18 -4.32 2.09
C THR A 72 -4.93 -3.95 0.82
N LEU A 73 -4.72 -2.73 0.31
CA LEU A 73 -5.32 -2.27 -0.94
C LEU A 73 -4.84 -3.10 -2.14
N ASP A 74 -3.54 -3.35 -2.24
CA ASP A 74 -2.96 -4.15 -3.33
C ASP A 74 -3.50 -5.59 -3.32
N LYS A 75 -3.65 -6.20 -2.14
CA LYS A 75 -4.29 -7.52 -1.99
C LYS A 75 -5.75 -7.52 -2.42
N ALA A 76 -6.51 -6.47 -2.09
CA ALA A 76 -7.91 -6.33 -2.48
C ALA A 76 -8.05 -6.12 -4.01
N LEU A 77 -7.16 -5.31 -4.60
CA LEU A 77 -7.07 -5.11 -6.05
C LEU A 77 -6.69 -6.42 -6.76
N ALA A 78 -5.69 -7.15 -6.26
CA ALA A 78 -5.32 -8.45 -6.79
C ALA A 78 -6.50 -9.43 -6.76
N SER A 79 -7.23 -9.50 -5.63
CA SER A 79 -8.43 -10.35 -5.50
C SER A 79 -9.52 -9.96 -6.50
N THR A 80 -9.74 -8.65 -6.70
CA THR A 80 -10.70 -8.14 -7.68
C THR A 80 -10.31 -8.51 -9.11
N LEU A 81 -9.03 -8.37 -9.46
CA LEU A 81 -8.49 -8.75 -10.76
C LEU A 81 -8.57 -10.26 -11.00
N ILE A 82 -8.28 -11.08 -9.99
CA ILE A 82 -8.44 -12.55 -10.05
C ILE A 82 -9.91 -12.92 -10.27
N MET A 83 -10.84 -12.28 -9.55
CA MET A 83 -12.27 -12.50 -9.73
C MET A 83 -12.72 -12.11 -11.13
N LYS A 84 -12.26 -10.97 -11.65
CA LYS A 84 -12.52 -10.56 -13.04
C LYS A 84 -11.93 -11.56 -14.04
N PHE A 85 -10.68 -11.98 -13.86
CA PHE A 85 -10.01 -12.94 -14.73
C PHE A 85 -10.75 -14.27 -14.80
N THR A 86 -11.16 -14.81 -13.65
CA THR A 86 -11.81 -16.12 -13.55
C THR A 86 -13.25 -16.13 -14.03
N SER A 87 -13.96 -15.00 -13.95
CA SER A 87 -15.34 -14.86 -14.41
C SER A 87 -15.46 -14.46 -15.89
N LEU A 88 -14.37 -13.99 -16.51
CA LEU A 88 -14.39 -13.51 -17.89
C LEU A 88 -14.61 -14.67 -18.87
N LYS A 89 -15.74 -14.65 -19.57
CA LYS A 89 -16.07 -15.58 -20.66
C LYS A 89 -16.32 -14.82 -21.95
N LEU A 90 -15.90 -15.40 -23.06
CA LEU A 90 -16.20 -14.83 -24.37
C LEU A 90 -17.68 -15.04 -24.68
N THR A 91 -18.45 -13.96 -24.67
CA THR A 91 -19.84 -13.95 -25.13
C THR A 91 -19.89 -13.66 -26.63
N GLY A 92 -20.94 -14.11 -27.33
CA GLY A 92 -21.01 -14.10 -28.79
C GLY A 92 -20.96 -12.73 -29.49
N ILE A 93 -20.92 -11.63 -28.73
CA ILE A 93 -20.87 -10.25 -29.27
C ILE A 93 -19.42 -9.76 -29.40
N ARG A 94 -18.47 -10.28 -28.61
CA ARG A 94 -17.07 -9.80 -28.59
C ARG A 94 -16.15 -10.63 -29.47
N GLY A 95 -15.13 -10.00 -30.04
CA GLY A 95 -14.13 -10.71 -30.83
C GLY A 95 -13.13 -11.49 -29.96
N VAL A 96 -12.69 -12.67 -30.44
CA VAL A 96 -11.67 -13.50 -29.76
C VAL A 96 -10.39 -12.70 -29.48
N ARG A 97 -9.96 -11.85 -30.42
CA ARG A 97 -8.77 -11.01 -30.25
C ARG A 97 -8.92 -10.03 -29.07
N GLU A 98 -10.08 -9.39 -28.95
CA GLU A 98 -10.36 -8.43 -27.87
C GLU A 98 -10.41 -9.12 -26.51
N HIS A 99 -10.97 -10.33 -26.47
CA HIS A 99 -11.00 -11.17 -25.29
C HIS A 99 -9.60 -11.56 -24.81
N ILE A 100 -8.73 -11.99 -25.74
CA ILE A 100 -7.33 -12.31 -25.44
C ILE A 100 -6.58 -11.07 -24.93
N MET A 101 -6.80 -9.91 -25.57
CA MET A 101 -6.15 -8.66 -25.14
C MET A 101 -6.58 -8.27 -23.72
N GLU A 102 -7.88 -8.39 -23.38
CA GLU A 102 -8.35 -8.10 -22.02
C GLU A 102 -7.76 -9.09 -20.99
N MET A 103 -7.71 -10.39 -21.29
CA MET A 103 -7.10 -11.36 -20.37
C MET A 103 -5.62 -11.08 -20.14
N ARG A 104 -4.87 -10.74 -21.20
CA ARG A 104 -3.46 -10.36 -21.09
C ARG A 104 -3.26 -9.08 -20.29
N ASP A 105 -4.14 -8.09 -20.46
CA ASP A 105 -4.09 -6.86 -19.69
C ASP A 105 -4.30 -7.13 -18.19
N ILE A 106 -5.29 -7.96 -17.82
CA ILE A 106 -5.52 -8.36 -16.43
C ILE A 106 -4.30 -9.09 -15.85
N VAL A 107 -3.69 -10.02 -16.60
CA VAL A 107 -2.48 -10.71 -16.15
C VAL A 107 -1.30 -9.74 -15.99
N ALA A 108 -1.14 -8.78 -16.90
CA ALA A 108 -0.10 -7.76 -16.78
C ALA A 108 -0.30 -6.86 -15.55
N GLN A 109 -1.55 -6.54 -15.20
CA GLN A 109 -1.88 -5.82 -13.96
C GLN A 109 -1.58 -6.68 -12.72
N LEU A 110 -1.96 -7.97 -12.73
CA LEU A 110 -1.65 -8.91 -11.64
C LEU A 110 -0.14 -9.06 -11.42
N LYS A 111 0.65 -9.10 -12.49
CA LYS A 111 2.12 -9.15 -12.41
C LYS A 111 2.72 -7.92 -11.71
N LYS A 112 2.12 -6.73 -11.88
CA LYS A 112 2.55 -5.51 -11.15
C LYS A 112 2.26 -5.60 -9.65
N LEU A 113 1.33 -6.46 -9.24
CA LEU A 113 0.98 -6.76 -7.85
C LEU A 113 1.66 -8.04 -7.34
N GLU A 114 2.77 -8.45 -7.99
CA GLU A 114 3.55 -9.65 -7.65
C GLU A 114 2.79 -10.98 -7.75
N VAL A 115 1.63 -10.99 -8.42
CA VAL A 115 0.88 -12.21 -8.73
C VAL A 115 1.31 -12.70 -10.11
N GLU A 116 2.23 -13.66 -10.14
CA GLU A 116 2.72 -14.26 -11.37
C GLU A 116 1.88 -15.46 -11.82
N MET A 117 1.70 -15.56 -13.13
CA MET A 117 0.99 -16.65 -13.79
C MET A 117 1.86 -17.18 -14.93
N SER A 118 1.96 -18.50 -15.08
CA SER A 118 2.72 -19.06 -16.19
C SER A 118 2.01 -18.82 -17.52
N GLU A 119 2.78 -18.58 -18.58
CA GLU A 119 2.24 -18.46 -19.94
C GLU A 119 1.44 -19.71 -20.35
N SER A 120 1.90 -20.90 -19.93
CA SER A 120 1.17 -22.16 -20.19
C SER A 120 -0.22 -22.16 -19.56
N PHE A 121 -0.34 -21.75 -18.30
CA PHE A 121 -1.63 -21.66 -17.63
C PHE A 121 -2.53 -20.62 -18.31
N LEU A 122 -1.99 -19.45 -18.65
CA LEU A 122 -2.76 -18.39 -19.31
C LEU A 122 -3.35 -18.86 -20.64
N VAL A 123 -2.55 -19.53 -21.49
CA VAL A 123 -3.01 -20.07 -22.77
C VAL A 123 -4.13 -21.08 -22.56
N HIS A 124 -3.96 -22.05 -21.67
CA HIS A 124 -4.99 -23.05 -21.38
C HIS A 124 -6.26 -22.42 -20.80
N PHE A 125 -6.11 -21.42 -19.93
CA PHE A 125 -7.24 -20.72 -19.34
C PHE A 125 -8.06 -19.95 -20.38
N ILE A 126 -7.39 -19.17 -21.25
CA ILE A 126 -8.03 -18.45 -22.35
C ILE A 126 -8.87 -19.41 -23.20
N LEU A 127 -8.31 -20.55 -23.61
CA LEU A 127 -9.02 -21.54 -24.43
C LEU A 127 -10.29 -22.05 -23.75
N ASN A 128 -10.27 -22.26 -22.43
CA ASN A 128 -11.43 -22.71 -21.66
C ASN A 128 -12.54 -21.65 -21.52
N THR A 129 -12.27 -20.39 -21.88
CA THR A 129 -13.24 -19.29 -21.79
C THR A 129 -13.88 -18.94 -23.12
N LEU A 130 -13.47 -19.60 -24.20
CA LEU A 130 -14.09 -19.48 -25.51
C LEU A 130 -15.38 -20.31 -25.57
N PRO A 131 -16.40 -19.89 -26.34
CA PRO A 131 -17.57 -20.73 -26.60
C PRO A 131 -17.18 -22.01 -27.34
N PRO A 132 -17.92 -23.12 -27.14
CA PRO A 132 -17.74 -24.36 -27.90
C PRO A 132 -18.01 -24.19 -29.39
#